data_AF-A0A0V8HSU0-F1
#
_entry.id   AF-A0A0V8HSU0-F1
#
_cell.length_a   1.000
_cell.length_b   1.000
_cell.length_c   1.000
_cell.angle_alpha   90.00
_cell.angle_beta   90.00
_cell.angle_gamma   90.00
#
_symmetry.space_group_name_H-M   'P 1'
#
loop_
_entity.id
_entity.type
_entity.pdbx_description
1 polymer ?
#
loop_
_entity_poly.entity_id
_entity_poly.type
_entity_poly.pdbx_seq_one_letter_code
_entity_poly.pdbx_strand_id
1 'polypeptide(L)'
;MYEGAVQELIDELGRLPGIGPKSAQRIAFHILEADAEDMTRLAASIQLVKEKVKFCEICFNISEQEICAICRDERRDGTKICIVEESKDVMAIERTRAFGGKYHVLGGSINPLAGIGPEQLHIRELVTRLADESITELILATDPNLEGEATAVYLVRALAPLGIRITRLASGLPVGGDLEYADEVTLARAFEGRRTAGSNASNARRPAVASEEPEALQKPETPENQAVATKPKLFKAVDPAQAPKDEVQSPSHPVVPEMDNHRSR
;
A
#
# COMPACT_ATOMS: atom_id res chain seq x y z
N MET A 1 -21.10 6.72 -38.34
CA MET A 1 -21.59 7.06 -36.99
C MET A 1 -22.81 6.19 -36.79
N TYR A 2 -22.89 5.42 -35.72
CA TYR A 2 -24.08 4.60 -35.47
C TYR A 2 -25.14 5.50 -34.83
N GLU A 3 -26.42 5.14 -34.97
CA GLU A 3 -27.54 5.91 -34.41
C GLU A 3 -28.35 5.05 -33.43
N GLY A 4 -28.89 5.69 -32.40
CA GLY A 4 -29.67 5.04 -31.34
C GLY A 4 -28.86 4.01 -30.52
N ALA A 5 -29.55 2.95 -30.10
CA ALA A 5 -29.07 2.00 -29.09
C ALA A 5 -27.70 1.36 -29.36
N VAL A 6 -27.29 1.22 -30.63
CA VAL A 6 -25.96 0.67 -30.97
C VAL A 6 -24.84 1.64 -30.56
N GLN A 7 -25.03 2.95 -30.75
CA GLN A 7 -24.03 3.94 -30.36
C GLN A 7 -23.95 4.08 -28.83
N GLU A 8 -25.10 4.12 -28.15
CA GLU A 8 -25.18 4.14 -26.67
C GLU A 8 -24.46 2.94 -26.04
N LEU A 9 -24.65 1.73 -26.57
CA LEU A 9 -23.96 0.53 -26.11
C LEU A 9 -22.44 0.60 -26.34
N ILE A 10 -21.99 1.14 -27.47
CA ILE A 10 -20.56 1.34 -27.76
C ILE A 10 -19.95 2.35 -26.78
N ASP A 11 -20.64 3.44 -26.50
CA ASP A 11 -20.15 4.49 -25.62
C ASP A 11 -20.05 3.99 -24.17
N GLU A 12 -21.06 3.29 -23.65
CA GLU A 12 -21.01 2.69 -22.30
C GLU A 12 -19.96 1.57 -22.17
N LEU A 13 -19.83 0.69 -23.17
CA LEU A 13 -18.75 -0.32 -23.20
C LEU A 13 -17.36 0.34 -23.23
N GLY A 14 -17.21 1.46 -23.93
CA GLY A 14 -15.97 2.23 -24.03
C GLY A 14 -15.55 2.94 -22.74
N ARG A 15 -16.44 3.04 -21.74
CA ARG A 15 -16.12 3.58 -20.41
C ARG A 15 -15.48 2.54 -19.48
N LEU A 16 -15.49 1.26 -19.85
CA LEU A 16 -14.92 0.18 -19.04
C LEU A 16 -13.39 0.14 -19.19
N PRO A 17 -12.64 -0.09 -18.08
CA PRO A 17 -11.17 -0.13 -18.13
C PRO A 17 -10.70 -1.26 -19.06
N GLY A 18 -9.77 -0.91 -19.96
CA GLY A 18 -9.22 -1.83 -20.97
C GLY A 18 -10.04 -1.97 -22.27
N ILE A 19 -11.22 -1.36 -22.38
CA ILE A 19 -12.05 -1.42 -23.59
C ILE A 19 -11.94 -0.12 -24.39
N GLY A 20 -11.04 -0.09 -25.39
CA GLY A 20 -10.96 1.02 -26.34
C GLY A 20 -12.13 1.02 -27.36
N PRO A 21 -12.37 2.13 -28.10
CA PRO A 21 -13.53 2.29 -28.97
C PRO A 21 -13.72 1.17 -30.02
N LYS A 22 -12.63 0.66 -30.60
CA LYS A 22 -12.68 -0.47 -31.55
C LYS A 22 -13.11 -1.79 -30.87
N SER A 23 -12.71 -2.01 -29.63
CA SER A 23 -13.12 -3.18 -28.84
C SER A 23 -14.58 -3.05 -28.41
N ALA A 24 -15.01 -1.87 -27.96
CA ALA A 24 -16.40 -1.59 -27.63
C ALA A 24 -17.33 -1.83 -28.82
N GLN A 25 -16.98 -1.30 -30.01
CA GLN A 25 -17.69 -1.57 -31.26
C GLN A 25 -17.77 -3.07 -31.57
N ARG A 26 -16.65 -3.81 -31.50
CA ARG A 26 -16.65 -5.27 -31.75
C ARG A 26 -17.55 -6.04 -30.78
N ILE A 27 -17.58 -5.64 -29.50
CA ILE A 27 -18.44 -6.27 -28.48
C ILE A 27 -19.92 -5.92 -28.74
N ALA A 28 -20.23 -4.67 -29.08
CA ALA A 28 -21.61 -4.26 -29.40
C ALA A 28 -22.19 -5.02 -30.61
N PHE A 29 -21.39 -5.25 -31.66
CA PHE A 29 -21.83 -6.09 -32.80
C PHE A 29 -21.98 -7.57 -32.42
N HIS A 30 -21.11 -8.12 -31.57
CA HIS A 30 -21.29 -9.47 -31.04
C HIS A 30 -22.60 -9.60 -30.22
N ILE A 31 -22.94 -8.61 -29.40
CA ILE A 31 -24.20 -8.55 -28.64
C ILE A 31 -25.42 -8.50 -29.57
N LEU A 32 -25.31 -7.82 -30.72
CA LEU A 32 -26.37 -7.73 -31.73
C LEU A 32 -26.60 -9.04 -32.50
N GLU A 33 -25.55 -9.85 -32.67
CA GLU A 33 -25.59 -11.14 -33.38
C GLU A 33 -25.90 -12.33 -32.47
N ALA A 34 -25.80 -12.16 -31.14
CA ALA A 34 -25.99 -13.23 -30.16
C ALA A 34 -27.47 -13.47 -29.81
N ASP A 35 -27.76 -14.67 -29.28
CA ASP A 35 -29.11 -15.05 -28.87
C ASP A 35 -29.65 -14.16 -27.74
N ALA A 36 -30.92 -13.74 -27.87
CA ALA A 36 -31.56 -12.83 -26.93
C ALA A 36 -31.61 -13.37 -25.48
N GLU A 37 -31.69 -14.69 -25.30
CA GLU A 37 -31.66 -15.32 -23.97
C GLU A 37 -30.30 -15.13 -23.29
N ASP A 38 -29.19 -15.29 -24.01
CA ASP A 38 -27.84 -15.10 -23.48
C ASP A 38 -27.57 -13.62 -23.16
N MET A 39 -28.03 -12.69 -24.00
CA MET A 39 -27.89 -11.26 -23.71
C MET A 39 -28.76 -10.83 -22.52
N THR A 40 -29.94 -11.43 -22.34
CA THR A 40 -30.78 -11.24 -21.15
C THR A 40 -30.07 -11.75 -19.89
N ARG A 41 -29.46 -12.95 -19.94
CA ARG A 41 -28.67 -13.51 -18.84
C ARG A 41 -27.45 -12.66 -18.48
N LEU A 42 -26.77 -12.10 -19.48
CA LEU A 42 -25.63 -11.20 -19.28
C LEU A 42 -26.05 -9.90 -18.58
N ALA A 43 -27.10 -9.24 -19.10
CA ALA A 43 -27.64 -8.00 -18.51
C ALA A 43 -28.09 -8.21 -17.06
N ALA A 44 -28.83 -9.30 -16.79
CA ALA A 44 -29.25 -9.66 -15.44
C ALA A 44 -28.06 -9.93 -14.51
N SER A 45 -26.97 -10.54 -15.00
CA SER A 45 -25.75 -10.79 -14.20
C SER A 45 -25.04 -9.49 -13.79
N ILE A 46 -25.01 -8.48 -14.68
CA ILE A 46 -24.43 -7.15 -14.37
C ILE A 46 -25.25 -6.44 -13.29
N GLN A 47 -26.59 -6.49 -13.39
CA GLN A 47 -27.50 -5.93 -12.38
C GLN A 47 -27.33 -6.65 -11.04
N LEU A 48 -27.33 -7.99 -11.04
CA LEU A 48 -27.19 -8.83 -9.85
C LEU A 48 -25.93 -8.49 -9.03
N VAL A 49 -24.79 -8.25 -9.70
CA VAL A 49 -23.55 -7.85 -9.02
C VAL A 49 -23.73 -6.50 -8.32
N LYS A 50 -24.37 -5.52 -8.96
CA LYS A 50 -24.60 -4.19 -8.36
C LYS A 50 -25.63 -4.20 -7.23
N GLU A 51 -26.59 -5.10 -7.25
CA GLU A 51 -27.63 -5.23 -6.22
C GLU A 51 -27.16 -6.03 -5.00
N LYS A 52 -26.44 -7.14 -5.21
CA LYS A 52 -26.12 -8.10 -4.14
C LYS A 52 -24.72 -7.96 -3.56
N VAL A 53 -23.72 -7.56 -4.35
CA VAL A 53 -22.34 -7.53 -3.85
C VAL A 53 -22.14 -6.28 -2.99
N LYS A 54 -21.78 -6.52 -1.73
CA LYS A 54 -21.49 -5.53 -0.70
C LYS A 54 -20.08 -5.75 -0.16
N PHE A 55 -19.59 -4.80 0.63
CA PHE A 55 -18.36 -4.95 1.39
C PHE A 55 -18.65 -5.56 2.77
N CYS A 56 -17.78 -6.46 3.22
CA CYS A 56 -17.83 -7.06 4.55
C CYS A 56 -17.61 -6.03 5.64
N GLU A 57 -18.49 -5.96 6.63
CA GLU A 57 -18.43 -5.00 7.76
C GLU A 57 -17.13 -5.12 8.60
N ILE A 58 -16.49 -6.30 8.59
CA ILE A 58 -15.30 -6.59 9.41
C ILE A 58 -13.98 -6.34 8.65
N CYS A 59 -13.99 -6.56 7.33
CA CYS A 59 -12.73 -6.65 6.56
C CYS A 59 -12.78 -6.04 5.16
N PHE A 60 -13.89 -5.42 4.76
CA PHE A 60 -14.08 -4.74 3.47
C PHE A 60 -13.82 -5.60 2.21
N ASN A 61 -13.77 -6.93 2.35
CA ASN A 61 -13.77 -7.85 1.21
C ASN A 61 -15.19 -7.99 0.63
N ILE A 62 -15.29 -8.21 -0.68
CA ILE A 62 -16.59 -8.42 -1.34
C ILE A 62 -17.35 -9.65 -0.84
N SER A 63 -18.67 -9.54 -0.70
CA SER A 63 -19.57 -10.62 -0.29
C SER A 63 -21.02 -10.33 -0.69
N GLU A 64 -21.85 -11.37 -0.82
CA GLU A 64 -23.33 -11.23 -0.87
C GLU A 64 -23.97 -11.10 0.53
N GLN A 65 -23.18 -11.21 1.60
CA GLN A 65 -23.63 -11.15 3.00
C GLN A 65 -22.84 -10.08 3.77
N GLU A 66 -23.42 -9.55 4.85
CA GLU A 66 -22.86 -8.47 5.69
C GLU A 66 -21.45 -8.81 6.22
N ILE A 67 -21.24 -10.07 6.61
CA ILE A 67 -19.92 -10.63 6.89
C ILE A 67 -19.52 -11.52 5.71
N CYS A 68 -18.25 -11.54 5.31
CA CYS A 68 -17.78 -12.45 4.25
C CYS A 68 -17.53 -13.89 4.77
N ALA A 69 -17.47 -14.86 3.84
CA ALA A 69 -17.22 -16.26 4.17
C ALA A 69 -15.90 -16.50 4.92
N ILE A 70 -14.86 -15.69 4.66
CA ILE A 70 -13.57 -15.77 5.34
C ILE A 70 -13.68 -15.34 6.81
N CYS A 71 -14.40 -14.26 7.10
CA CYS A 71 -14.54 -13.75 8.46
C CYS A 71 -15.37 -14.68 9.37
N ARG A 72 -16.37 -15.37 8.80
CA ARG A 72 -17.21 -16.37 9.49
C ARG A 72 -16.55 -17.74 9.68
N ASP A 73 -15.46 -18.04 8.97
CA ASP A 73 -14.83 -19.36 9.08
C ASP A 73 -14.02 -19.47 10.39
N GLU A 74 -14.59 -20.13 11.38
CA GLU A 74 -13.99 -20.38 12.70
C GLU A 74 -12.69 -21.19 12.64
N ARG A 75 -12.43 -21.90 11.53
CA ARG A 75 -11.20 -22.67 11.32
C ARG A 75 -9.99 -21.81 10.98
N ARG A 76 -10.20 -20.51 10.72
CA ARG A 76 -9.14 -19.56 10.37
C ARG A 76 -8.54 -18.89 11.60
N ASP A 77 -7.24 -18.66 11.53
CA ASP A 77 -6.48 -18.01 12.59
C ASP A 77 -6.93 -16.54 12.74
N GLY A 78 -7.71 -16.27 13.78
CA GLY A 78 -8.15 -14.92 14.12
C GLY A 78 -7.02 -14.00 14.60
N THR A 79 -5.90 -14.57 15.06
CA THR A 79 -4.77 -13.81 15.63
C THR A 79 -3.91 -13.14 14.57
N LYS A 80 -4.17 -13.41 13.28
CA LYS A 80 -3.38 -12.93 12.14
C LYS A 80 -4.26 -12.21 11.11
N ILE A 81 -3.87 -10.98 10.78
CA ILE A 81 -4.57 -10.17 9.78
C ILE A 81 -3.62 -9.82 8.63
N CYS A 82 -3.98 -10.24 7.41
CA CYS A 82 -3.31 -9.85 6.18
C CYS A 82 -3.96 -8.60 5.57
N ILE A 83 -3.20 -7.53 5.40
CA ILE A 83 -3.65 -6.25 4.85
C ILE A 83 -3.37 -6.21 3.35
N VAL A 84 -4.40 -5.97 2.55
CA VAL A 84 -4.31 -5.85 1.08
C VAL A 84 -4.96 -4.56 0.59
N GLU A 85 -4.63 -4.12 -0.61
CA GLU A 85 -5.21 -2.90 -1.20
C GLU A 85 -6.64 -3.16 -1.66
N GLU A 86 -6.87 -4.23 -2.44
CA GLU A 86 -8.14 -4.53 -3.08
C GLU A 86 -8.64 -5.97 -2.80
N SER A 87 -9.93 -6.20 -3.01
CA SER A 87 -10.54 -7.54 -2.85
C SER A 87 -10.00 -8.58 -3.85
N LYS A 88 -9.45 -8.15 -4.99
CA LYS A 88 -8.81 -9.05 -5.97
C LYS A 88 -7.56 -9.73 -5.40
N ASP A 89 -6.86 -9.06 -4.48
CA ASP A 89 -5.60 -9.50 -3.90
C ASP A 89 -5.84 -10.60 -2.86
N VAL A 90 -6.95 -10.51 -2.11
CA VAL A 90 -7.47 -11.61 -1.29
C VAL A 90 -7.60 -12.88 -2.14
N MET A 91 -8.14 -12.77 -3.36
CA MET A 91 -8.30 -13.92 -4.26
C MET A 91 -6.98 -14.37 -4.93
N ALA A 92 -5.95 -13.52 -4.99
CA ALA A 92 -4.61 -13.94 -5.35
C ALA A 92 -3.98 -14.79 -4.23
N ILE A 93 -4.05 -14.31 -2.98
CA ILE A 93 -3.46 -14.99 -1.82
C ILE A 93 -4.20 -16.30 -1.51
N GLU A 94 -5.54 -16.31 -1.51
CA GLU A 94 -6.36 -17.51 -1.26
C GLU A 94 -6.07 -18.65 -2.23
N ARG A 95 -5.78 -18.35 -3.51
CA ARG A 95 -5.42 -19.37 -4.51
C ARG A 95 -4.12 -20.11 -4.16
N THR A 96 -3.21 -19.50 -3.39
CA THR A 96 -1.99 -20.16 -2.92
C THR A 96 -2.25 -21.20 -1.84
N ARG A 97 -3.36 -21.07 -1.10
CA ARG A 97 -3.68 -21.82 0.14
C ARG A 97 -2.59 -21.76 1.23
N ALA A 98 -1.64 -20.83 1.12
CA ALA A 98 -0.50 -20.70 2.03
C ALA A 98 -0.81 -19.86 3.28
N PHE A 99 -1.89 -19.07 3.26
CA PHE A 99 -2.33 -18.24 4.38
C PHE A 99 -3.68 -18.72 4.94
N GLY A 100 -3.71 -18.97 6.26
CA GLY A 100 -4.88 -19.46 6.99
C GLY A 100 -5.52 -18.45 7.94
N GLY A 101 -5.06 -17.19 7.93
CA GLY A 101 -5.61 -16.13 8.79
C GLY A 101 -6.79 -15.39 8.16
N LYS A 102 -7.10 -14.21 8.72
CA LYS A 102 -8.15 -13.29 8.22
C LYS A 102 -7.50 -12.15 7.42
N TYR A 103 -8.29 -11.45 6.60
CA TYR A 103 -7.82 -10.29 5.82
C TYR A 103 -8.37 -8.98 6.36
N HIS A 104 -7.87 -7.87 5.81
CA HIS A 104 -8.50 -6.55 5.79
C HIS A 104 -8.15 -5.86 4.47
N VAL A 105 -9.16 -5.34 3.77
CA VAL A 105 -9.01 -4.64 2.49
C VAL A 105 -9.02 -3.14 2.76
N LEU A 106 -8.01 -2.42 2.26
CA LEU A 106 -7.89 -0.97 2.47
C LEU A 106 -8.82 -0.14 1.56
N GLY A 107 -9.19 -0.67 0.40
CA GLY A 107 -9.94 0.06 -0.64
C GLY A 107 -9.03 0.79 -1.64
N GLY A 108 -7.75 0.41 -1.71
CA GLY A 108 -6.71 1.04 -2.52
C GLY A 108 -5.43 1.33 -1.73
N SER A 109 -4.58 2.17 -2.29
CA SER A 109 -3.32 2.66 -1.70
C SER A 109 -3.28 4.18 -1.63
N ILE A 110 -2.41 4.71 -0.77
CA ILE A 110 -2.17 6.15 -0.61
C ILE A 110 -1.49 6.68 -1.87
N ASN A 111 -2.18 7.54 -2.61
CA ASN A 111 -1.70 8.12 -3.85
C ASN A 111 -1.86 9.67 -3.80
N PRO A 112 -0.82 10.41 -3.38
CA PRO A 112 -0.87 11.87 -3.31
C PRO A 112 -1.11 12.56 -4.65
N LEU A 113 -0.74 11.94 -5.78
CA LEU A 113 -0.94 12.50 -7.12
C LEU A 113 -2.41 12.41 -7.56
N ALA A 114 -3.11 11.35 -7.14
CA ALA A 114 -4.55 11.19 -7.31
C ALA A 114 -5.38 11.89 -6.20
N GLY A 115 -4.73 12.52 -5.21
CA GLY A 115 -5.40 13.13 -4.06
C GLY A 115 -5.98 12.11 -3.06
N ILE A 116 -5.50 10.86 -3.08
CA ILE A 116 -5.97 9.78 -2.19
C ILE A 116 -5.07 9.72 -0.95
N GLY A 117 -5.58 10.23 0.16
CA GLY A 117 -5.01 10.16 1.50
C GLY A 117 -5.50 8.95 2.32
N PRO A 118 -4.88 8.69 3.49
CA PRO A 118 -5.24 7.56 4.36
C PRO A 118 -6.68 7.62 4.88
N GLU A 119 -7.31 8.78 4.90
CA GLU A 119 -8.70 8.99 5.33
C GLU A 119 -9.76 8.68 4.27
N GLN A 120 -9.37 8.37 3.02
CA GLN A 120 -10.24 7.72 2.03
C GLN A 120 -10.10 6.18 2.02
N LEU A 121 -9.20 5.63 2.83
CA LEU A 121 -8.95 4.19 2.96
C LEU A 121 -9.52 3.67 4.29
N HIS A 122 -9.80 2.36 4.37
CA HIS A 122 -10.36 1.69 5.55
C HIS A 122 -9.34 1.46 6.69
N ILE A 123 -8.49 2.45 6.94
CA ILE A 123 -7.41 2.40 7.95
C ILE A 123 -7.96 2.65 9.36
N ARG A 124 -8.99 3.49 9.52
CA ARG A 124 -9.58 3.74 10.86
C ARG A 124 -10.22 2.48 11.42
N GLU A 125 -10.94 1.78 10.57
CA GLU A 125 -11.65 0.54 10.87
C GLU A 125 -10.66 -0.60 11.13
N LEU A 126 -9.49 -0.58 10.46
CA LEU A 126 -8.37 -1.44 10.83
C LEU A 126 -7.88 -1.11 12.25
N VAL A 127 -7.65 0.16 12.61
CA VAL A 127 -7.23 0.54 13.98
C VAL A 127 -8.27 0.10 15.03
N THR A 128 -9.56 0.31 14.77
CA THR A 128 -10.64 -0.16 15.66
C THR A 128 -10.61 -1.68 15.82
N ARG A 129 -10.40 -2.44 14.74
CA ARG A 129 -10.31 -3.89 14.77
C ARG A 129 -9.05 -4.40 15.49
N LEU A 130 -7.95 -3.66 15.44
CA LEU A 130 -6.70 -3.95 16.16
C LEU A 130 -6.73 -3.61 17.65
N ALA A 131 -7.86 -3.13 18.18
CA ALA A 131 -8.08 -3.00 19.63
C ALA A 131 -8.34 -4.35 20.34
N ASP A 132 -8.56 -5.43 19.57
CA ASP A 132 -8.64 -6.80 20.09
C ASP A 132 -7.23 -7.36 20.35
N GLU A 133 -6.88 -7.52 21.63
CA GLU A 133 -5.58 -8.02 22.09
C GLU A 133 -5.26 -9.45 21.63
N SER A 134 -6.23 -10.20 21.08
CA SER A 134 -5.97 -11.52 20.50
C SER A 134 -5.20 -11.45 19.16
N ILE A 135 -5.12 -10.28 18.53
CA ILE A 135 -4.41 -10.09 17.26
C ILE A 135 -2.91 -9.92 17.53
N THR A 136 -2.13 -10.94 17.19
CA THR A 136 -0.69 -10.99 17.45
C THR A 136 0.17 -10.57 16.26
N GLU A 137 -0.34 -10.69 15.02
CA GLU A 137 0.43 -10.43 13.80
C GLU A 137 -0.39 -9.72 12.71
N LEU A 138 0.23 -8.68 12.13
CA LEU A 138 -0.25 -7.94 10.98
C LEU A 138 0.69 -8.17 9.78
N ILE A 139 0.19 -8.73 8.69
CA ILE A 139 0.98 -9.03 7.48
C ILE A 139 0.63 -8.00 6.40
N LEU A 140 1.57 -7.14 6.03
CA LEU A 140 1.39 -6.15 4.98
C LEU A 140 1.61 -6.77 3.59
N ALA A 141 0.52 -6.92 2.84
CA ALA A 141 0.44 -7.45 1.49
C ALA A 141 -0.13 -6.41 0.49
N THR A 142 0.23 -5.14 0.69
CA THR A 142 0.13 -4.09 -0.34
C THR A 142 1.08 -4.37 -1.51
N ASP A 143 0.85 -3.79 -2.68
CA ASP A 143 1.65 -4.05 -3.87
C ASP A 143 3.10 -3.58 -3.70
N PRO A 144 4.07 -4.17 -4.45
CA PRO A 144 5.47 -3.75 -4.45
C PRO A 144 5.74 -2.54 -5.37
N ASN A 145 4.75 -1.65 -5.53
CA ASN A 145 4.84 -0.41 -6.30
C ASN A 145 5.05 0.81 -5.38
N LEU A 146 5.15 2.03 -5.93
CA LEU A 146 5.48 3.21 -5.14
C LEU A 146 4.40 3.54 -4.09
N GLU A 147 3.13 3.43 -4.49
CA GLU A 147 1.95 3.72 -3.69
C GLU A 147 1.74 2.68 -2.58
N GLY A 148 1.89 1.39 -2.90
CA GLY A 148 1.78 0.27 -1.97
C GLY A 148 2.90 0.23 -0.94
N GLU A 149 4.12 0.64 -1.30
CA GLU A 149 5.22 0.80 -0.35
C GLU A 149 5.07 2.05 0.52
N ALA A 150 4.61 3.18 -0.04
CA ALA A 150 4.27 4.37 0.76
C ALA A 150 3.16 4.04 1.78
N THR A 151 2.16 3.26 1.36
CA THR A 151 1.08 2.76 2.22
C THR A 151 1.61 1.82 3.31
N ALA A 152 2.50 0.89 2.98
CA ALA A 152 3.12 0.00 3.96
C ALA A 152 3.93 0.78 5.01
N VAL A 153 4.77 1.74 4.59
CA VAL A 153 5.57 2.59 5.50
C VAL A 153 4.66 3.46 6.38
N TYR A 154 3.56 3.98 5.84
CA TYR A 154 2.55 4.69 6.62
C TYR A 154 1.92 3.80 7.70
N LEU A 155 1.45 2.60 7.32
CA LEU A 155 0.83 1.65 8.26
C LEU A 155 1.79 1.22 9.37
N VAL A 156 3.05 0.92 9.06
CA VAL A 156 4.07 0.60 10.08
C VAL A 156 4.20 1.74 11.10
N ARG A 157 4.26 3.00 10.65
CA ARG A 157 4.40 4.17 11.54
C ARG A 157 3.13 4.44 12.35
N ALA A 158 1.96 4.33 11.73
CA ALA A 158 0.68 4.60 12.38
C ALA A 158 0.32 3.55 13.43
N LEU A 159 0.69 2.29 13.21
CA LEU A 159 0.32 1.15 14.06
C LEU A 159 1.41 0.76 15.07
N ALA A 160 2.64 1.29 14.95
CA ALA A 160 3.73 1.06 15.92
C ALA A 160 3.34 1.27 17.40
N PRO A 161 2.52 2.27 17.79
CA PRO A 161 2.11 2.45 19.19
C PRO A 161 1.28 1.30 19.77
N LEU A 162 0.68 0.45 18.93
CA LEU A 162 -0.13 -0.70 19.38
C LEU A 162 0.72 -1.91 19.79
N GLY A 163 2.03 -1.92 19.50
CA GLY A 163 2.94 -3.01 19.88
C GLY A 163 2.74 -4.35 19.14
N ILE A 164 1.80 -4.41 18.19
CA ILE A 164 1.51 -5.60 17.38
C ILE A 164 2.72 -5.91 16.46
N ARG A 165 3.02 -7.20 16.25
CA ARG A 165 4.05 -7.63 15.29
C ARG A 165 3.57 -7.30 13.87
N ILE A 166 4.25 -6.37 13.21
CA ILE A 166 4.02 -6.07 11.79
C ILE A 166 5.09 -6.77 10.94
N THR A 167 4.66 -7.52 9.94
CA THR A 167 5.51 -8.16 8.92
C THR A 167 5.11 -7.69 7.52
N ARG A 168 5.98 -7.88 6.53
CA ARG A 168 5.76 -7.56 5.11
C ARG A 168 5.95 -8.83 4.29
N LEU A 169 5.21 -8.99 3.20
CA LEU A 169 5.53 -10.04 2.23
C LEU A 169 6.96 -9.88 1.70
N ALA A 170 7.62 -11.01 1.41
CA ALA A 170 8.99 -11.00 0.90
C ALA A 170 9.04 -10.42 -0.52
N SER A 171 9.92 -9.44 -0.73
CA SER A 171 10.30 -8.97 -2.07
C SER A 171 11.41 -9.84 -2.65
N GLY A 172 11.37 -10.11 -3.96
CA GLY A 172 12.42 -10.84 -4.66
C GLY A 172 11.96 -11.44 -5.98
N LEU A 173 12.76 -12.38 -6.49
CA LEU A 173 12.60 -12.97 -7.81
C LEU A 173 11.43 -13.97 -7.88
N PRO A 174 10.68 -14.02 -9.00
CA PRO A 174 9.65 -15.04 -9.22
C PRO A 174 10.27 -16.43 -9.41
N VAL A 175 9.57 -17.47 -8.97
CA VAL A 175 9.99 -18.86 -9.19
C VAL A 175 9.91 -19.18 -10.69
N GLY A 176 11.01 -19.66 -11.27
CA GLY A 176 11.08 -20.04 -12.68
C GLY A 176 11.37 -18.87 -13.64
N GLY A 177 11.71 -17.68 -13.14
CA GLY A 177 12.27 -16.60 -13.97
C GLY A 177 13.80 -16.66 -14.05
N ASP A 178 14.36 -16.22 -15.18
CA ASP A 178 15.80 -16.07 -15.37
C ASP A 178 16.31 -14.73 -14.83
N LEU A 179 17.50 -14.73 -14.25
CA LEU A 179 18.15 -13.54 -13.67
C LEU A 179 18.39 -12.42 -14.70
N GLU A 180 18.60 -12.77 -15.97
CA GLU A 180 18.82 -11.82 -17.08
C GLU A 180 17.59 -10.95 -17.37
N TYR A 181 16.39 -11.44 -17.05
CA TYR A 181 15.13 -10.73 -17.28
C TYR A 181 14.56 -10.07 -16.01
N ALA A 182 15.29 -10.13 -14.89
CA ALA A 182 14.91 -9.45 -13.66
C ALA A 182 15.39 -8.00 -13.68
N ASP A 183 14.54 -7.07 -13.21
CA ASP A 183 14.93 -5.67 -13.08
C ASP A 183 15.92 -5.46 -11.92
N GLU A 184 16.71 -4.38 -12.02
CA GLU A 184 17.76 -4.05 -11.07
C GLU A 184 17.24 -3.83 -9.64
N VAL A 185 16.01 -3.33 -9.48
CA VAL A 185 15.40 -3.05 -8.17
C VAL A 185 14.96 -4.35 -7.50
N THR A 186 14.35 -5.27 -8.24
CA THR A 186 14.00 -6.61 -7.77
C THR A 186 15.26 -7.41 -7.41
N LEU A 187 16.33 -7.31 -8.22
CA LEU A 187 17.63 -7.94 -7.91
C LEU A 187 18.24 -7.36 -6.62
N ALA A 188 18.27 -6.03 -6.46
CA ALA A 188 18.76 -5.38 -5.25
C ALA A 188 17.97 -5.82 -4.00
N ARG A 189 16.64 -5.80 -4.06
CA ARG A 189 15.75 -6.29 -2.99
C ARG A 189 15.98 -7.78 -2.68
N ALA A 190 16.21 -8.61 -3.69
CA ALA A 190 16.53 -10.04 -3.50
C ALA A 190 17.89 -10.25 -2.82
N PHE A 191 18.89 -9.40 -3.11
CA PHE A 191 20.18 -9.41 -2.41
C PHE A 191 20.07 -8.95 -0.96
N GLU A 192 19.28 -7.91 -0.68
CA GLU A 192 18.99 -7.44 0.69
C GLU A 192 18.26 -8.51 1.51
N GLY A 193 17.21 -9.10 0.93
CA GLY A 193 16.39 -10.16 1.53
C GLY A 193 17.00 -11.57 1.52
N ARG A 194 18.27 -11.73 1.12
CA ARG A 194 18.89 -13.05 0.95
C ARG A 194 18.92 -13.85 2.25
N ARG A 195 18.46 -15.10 2.20
CA ARG A 195 18.41 -16.01 3.35
C ARG A 195 19.54 -17.03 3.29
N THR A 196 20.06 -17.42 4.44
CA THR A 196 21.07 -18.49 4.54
C THR A 196 20.48 -19.82 4.05
N ALA A 197 21.06 -20.41 3.00
CA ALA A 197 20.54 -21.61 2.35
C ALA A 197 20.89 -22.94 3.04
N GLY A 198 21.65 -22.92 4.14
CA GLY A 198 22.04 -24.14 4.86
C GLY A 198 22.64 -23.84 6.23
N SER A 199 22.46 -24.78 7.17
CA SER A 199 23.00 -24.67 8.53
C SER A 199 24.44 -25.15 8.61
N ASN A 200 25.41 -24.28 8.27
CA ASN A 200 26.80 -24.45 8.75
C ASN A 200 26.88 -24.06 10.24
N ALA A 201 26.10 -24.75 11.07
CA ALA A 201 26.05 -24.64 12.52
C ALA A 201 27.17 -25.46 13.18
N SER A 202 28.39 -25.32 12.67
CA SER A 202 29.60 -25.82 13.34
C SER A 202 30.79 -24.93 12.98
N ASN A 203 31.28 -24.22 14.00
CA ASN A 203 32.53 -23.47 14.03
C ASN A 203 32.59 -22.11 13.29
N ALA A 204 31.94 -21.10 13.88
CA ALA A 204 32.28 -19.69 13.69
C ALA A 204 32.37 -18.97 15.05
N ARG A 205 33.38 -19.28 15.87
CA ARG A 205 33.79 -18.37 16.94
C ARG A 205 34.39 -17.11 16.30
N ARG A 206 33.93 -15.94 16.74
CA ARG A 206 34.43 -14.60 16.35
C ARG A 206 35.93 -14.45 16.72
N PRO A 207 36.65 -13.50 16.09
CA PRO A 207 36.67 -12.10 16.54
C PRO A 207 36.00 -11.16 15.51
N ALA A 208 35.25 -10.12 15.86
CA ALA A 208 35.72 -8.86 16.47
C ALA A 208 36.71 -8.12 15.53
N VAL A 209 36.17 -7.32 14.61
CA VAL A 209 36.96 -6.36 13.83
C VAL A 209 37.32 -5.20 14.74
N ALA A 210 38.58 -5.15 15.16
CA ALA A 210 39.18 -3.92 15.68
C ALA A 210 39.50 -3.00 14.50
N SER A 211 39.48 -1.70 14.76
CA SER A 211 39.93 -0.68 13.83
C SER A 211 41.45 -0.74 13.66
N GLU A 212 41.92 -0.96 12.43
CA GLU A 212 43.31 -0.70 12.05
C GLU A 212 43.32 0.23 10.82
N GLU A 213 44.06 1.33 10.95
CA GLU A 213 44.26 2.35 9.92
C GLU A 213 45.27 1.86 8.87
N PRO A 214 45.20 2.32 7.60
CA PRO A 214 46.21 1.97 6.61
C PRO A 214 47.54 2.66 6.91
N GLU A 215 48.55 1.86 7.24
CA GLU A 215 49.90 2.31 7.59
C GLU A 215 50.62 2.96 6.39
N ALA A 216 51.39 4.02 6.65
CA ALA A 216 51.91 4.92 5.61
C ALA A 216 53.19 4.40 4.93
N LEU A 217 53.22 4.44 3.59
CA LEU A 217 54.47 4.29 2.83
C LEU A 217 55.39 5.51 3.01
N GLN A 218 56.53 5.29 3.64
CA GLN A 218 57.77 6.07 3.48
C GLN A 218 58.77 5.15 2.73
N LYS A 219 59.76 5.60 1.93
CA LYS A 219 60.35 6.90 1.57
C LYS A 219 61.17 6.65 0.25
N PRO A 220 61.75 7.62 -0.48
CA PRO A 220 62.85 8.46 0.02
C PRO A 220 62.86 9.93 -0.46
N GLU A 221 63.85 10.65 0.05
CA GLU A 221 63.99 12.11 0.00
C GLU A 221 64.92 12.56 -1.13
N THR A 222 64.66 13.76 -1.68
CA THR A 222 65.68 14.65 -2.25
C THR A 222 65.34 16.11 -1.92
N PRO A 223 66.34 17.01 -1.74
CA PRO A 223 66.15 18.29 -1.04
C PRO A 223 65.98 19.51 -1.97
N GLU A 224 65.86 20.69 -1.33
CA GLU A 224 65.77 22.06 -1.89
C GLU A 224 64.36 22.42 -2.46
N ASN A 225 63.82 23.65 -2.32
CA ASN A 225 64.39 24.94 -1.96
C ASN A 225 63.34 25.95 -1.39
N GLN A 226 63.81 26.97 -0.65
CA GLN A 226 63.26 28.34 -0.44
C GLN A 226 61.81 28.64 0.01
N ALA A 227 61.76 29.22 1.22
CA ALA A 227 60.87 30.23 1.82
C ALA A 227 59.81 31.01 0.99
N VAL A 228 58.72 31.43 1.68
CA VAL A 228 58.31 32.85 1.87
C VAL A 228 57.21 32.99 2.94
N ALA A 229 57.12 34.15 3.60
CA ALA A 229 56.19 34.49 4.69
C ALA A 229 54.71 34.63 4.25
N THR A 230 53.69 34.50 5.13
CA THR A 230 53.23 35.58 6.02
C THR A 230 52.15 35.14 7.04
N LYS A 231 52.00 35.87 8.15
CA LYS A 231 50.93 35.71 9.18
C LYS A 231 49.72 36.66 8.91
N PRO A 232 48.75 36.91 9.84
CA PRO A 232 47.51 36.12 9.98
C PRO A 232 46.22 37.00 10.09
N LYS A 233 45.03 36.41 9.92
CA LYS A 233 43.75 36.92 10.49
C LYS A 233 42.86 35.71 10.84
N LEU A 234 42.48 35.41 12.08
CA LEU A 234 41.73 36.19 13.08
C LEU A 234 40.29 36.48 12.62
N PHE A 235 39.30 35.74 13.16
CA PHE A 235 38.04 36.29 13.67
C PHE A 235 37.42 35.32 14.71
N LYS A 236 36.64 35.87 15.66
CA LYS A 236 36.15 35.20 16.87
C LYS A 236 34.73 34.65 16.71
N ALA A 237 34.40 33.63 17.50
CA ALA A 237 33.02 33.25 17.82
C ALA A 237 32.35 34.26 18.77
N VAL A 238 31.02 34.36 18.71
CA VAL A 238 30.14 35.01 19.70
C VAL A 238 28.87 34.17 19.85
N ASP A 239 28.40 34.05 21.08
CA ASP A 239 27.31 33.21 21.59
C ASP A 239 25.88 33.81 21.41
N PRO A 240 24.80 33.07 21.72
CA PRO A 240 23.44 33.32 21.18
C PRO A 240 22.52 34.13 22.10
N ALA A 241 21.39 34.64 21.55
CA ALA A 241 20.28 35.18 22.36
C ALA A 241 18.89 35.15 21.67
N GLN A 242 17.90 34.72 22.48
CA GLN A 242 16.52 35.22 22.60
C GLN A 242 15.42 34.91 21.55
N ALA A 243 14.30 34.45 22.11
CA ALA A 243 12.95 34.46 21.54
C ALA A 243 12.14 35.68 22.04
N PRO A 244 10.93 35.90 21.51
CA PRO A 244 9.81 36.27 22.39
C PRO A 244 8.53 35.43 22.17
N LYS A 245 7.54 35.68 23.04
CA LYS A 245 6.18 35.11 23.06
C LYS A 245 5.18 36.12 22.45
N ASP A 246 3.91 35.70 22.28
CA ASP A 246 2.63 36.44 22.53
C ASP A 246 1.46 35.47 22.17
N GLU A 247 0.60 35.05 23.12
CA GLU A 247 -0.73 35.61 23.47
C GLU A 247 -1.74 35.69 22.29
N VAL A 248 -2.71 34.76 22.15
CA VAL A 248 -3.97 34.54 22.89
C VAL A 248 -5.07 35.58 22.62
N GLN A 249 -6.12 35.20 21.87
CA GLN A 249 -7.53 35.50 22.20
C GLN A 249 -8.57 34.77 21.31
N SER A 250 -9.57 34.18 21.97
CA SER A 250 -10.93 33.86 21.46
C SER A 250 -11.91 34.91 22.06
N PRO A 251 -13.24 34.97 21.79
CA PRO A 251 -14.19 33.99 21.21
C PRO A 251 -14.96 34.59 19.99
N SER A 252 -16.21 34.29 19.58
CA SER A 252 -17.37 33.54 20.14
C SER A 252 -18.40 33.13 19.07
N HIS A 253 -19.23 32.13 19.41
CA HIS A 253 -20.58 31.84 18.85
C HIS A 253 -21.67 32.55 19.72
N PRO A 254 -23.00 32.57 19.41
CA PRO A 254 -23.76 31.69 18.49
C PRO A 254 -24.84 32.41 17.63
N VAL A 255 -25.71 31.64 16.95
CA VAL A 255 -27.20 31.68 17.03
C VAL A 255 -27.82 30.87 15.87
N VAL A 256 -28.79 30.01 16.20
CA VAL A 256 -29.70 29.29 15.28
C VAL A 256 -31.03 30.05 15.15
N PRO A 257 -31.79 29.82 14.05
CA PRO A 257 -33.24 29.96 14.07
C PRO A 257 -33.96 28.67 13.65
N GLU A 258 -34.84 28.17 14.52
CA GLU A 258 -36.01 27.39 14.11
C GLU A 258 -37.08 28.32 13.55
N MET A 259 -37.87 27.87 12.57
CA MET A 259 -39.25 28.33 12.38
C MET A 259 -40.07 27.29 11.60
N ASP A 260 -41.38 27.34 11.79
CA ASP A 260 -42.24 26.16 11.82
C ASP A 260 -43.38 26.20 10.78
N ASN A 261 -43.79 25.01 10.33
CA ASN A 261 -45.16 24.61 9.95
C ASN A 261 -45.87 25.03 8.63
N HIS A 262 -46.81 24.14 8.24
CA HIS A 262 -48.03 24.30 7.40
C HIS A 262 -48.01 24.26 5.84
N ARG A 263 -48.29 23.07 5.28
CA ARG A 263 -49.49 22.68 4.45
C ARG A 263 -49.17 21.37 3.69
N SER A 264 -49.93 20.27 3.83
CA SER A 264 -51.33 19.99 3.42
C SER A 264 -51.50 19.67 1.92
N ARG A 265 -51.92 18.42 1.67
CA ARG A 265 -52.22 17.71 0.40
C ARG A 265 -51.06 17.01 -0.28
#